data_AF-A0A958WJM8-F1
#
_entry.id   AF-A0A958WJM8-F1
#
_cell.length_a   1.000
_cell.length_b   1.000
_cell.length_c   1.000
_cell.angle_alpha   90.00
_cell.angle_beta   90.00
_cell.angle_gamma   90.00
#
_symmetry.space_group_name_H-M   'P 1'
#
loop_
_entity.id
_entity.type
_entity.pdbx_description
1 polymer ?
#
loop_
_entity_poly.entity_id
_entity_poly.type
_entity_poly.pdbx_seq_one_letter_code
_entity_poly.pdbx_strand_id
1 'polypeptide(L)'
;MIAIRRIYDHNNPVNQMAIVQCKAILVAQFPHLSPAEADEIFIAAKNPLATRFRYVVLVAEARNKKVLGVVIASYFPKEKFYFLDYIAAHQHRSGGGVGGALYERLREEAAAANAIGIFFDCLPDGPELCPDEKERKQNIARLRFYERYGARPIEGTLYELPRSDRSVFHLVFEGPGEKPGLKASDGRKIIKAILENKHSAKCPPEYIRKVVGSIMGNTLLLRAKKHLRKEKYIEIKREIPSDKKIGLVVNEGHIIHHVKDKGYLESPVRVKSILKEIDKVKIFEKMPAKNHPDSWVEEVHDPLFVQFLKNVCAAAKDDAIFYPEIFPKRFSERIPLRPEHQIGYYCIDSTTPLHANAYKASRAAVNCALTAANQVLNGRQMAYALVRPPGHHAERKYFGGFCYLNSNAVAANYLSKKGKVAILDIDYHHGNGQQNIFYERNDVLTISIHGDPVYAYPNFTGFADETGKGEGEGFNLNIPLKKGTDGKTYRKALGLAIDKIQAFGPTYLVIALGLDTAQGDPTGTWMLSSNDFVENGKRLAHLNLPTLIVQEGGYKNRDLGINARHFFEGLWEGYYR
;
A
#
# COMPACT_ATOMS: atom_id res chain seq x y z
N MET A 1 19.82 -10.56 -0.19
CA MET A 1 19.14 -9.39 0.37
C MET A 1 17.86 -9.86 1.04
N ILE A 2 17.67 -9.52 2.31
CA ILE A 2 16.49 -9.88 3.11
C ILE A 2 15.54 -8.68 3.08
N ALA A 3 14.27 -8.91 2.75
CA ALA A 3 13.24 -7.88 2.86
C ALA A 3 12.46 -8.12 4.15
N ILE A 4 12.21 -7.07 4.93
CA ILE A 4 11.34 -7.16 6.10
C ILE A 4 10.13 -6.29 5.86
N ARG A 5 8.94 -6.85 6.05
CA ARG A 5 7.67 -6.14 5.87
C ARG A 5 6.66 -6.56 6.93
N ARG A 6 5.70 -5.70 7.21
CA ARG A 6 4.51 -6.05 7.99
C ARG A 6 3.47 -6.75 7.12
N ILE A 7 2.77 -7.74 7.68
CA ILE A 7 1.54 -8.28 7.10
C ILE A 7 0.37 -7.40 7.56
N TYR A 8 -0.22 -6.67 6.61
CA TYR A 8 -1.39 -5.83 6.85
C TYR A 8 -2.67 -6.60 6.50
N ASP A 9 -2.81 -6.99 5.23
CA ASP A 9 -3.92 -7.78 4.73
C ASP A 9 -3.62 -9.28 4.82
N HIS A 10 -4.44 -10.02 5.55
CA HIS A 10 -4.29 -11.47 5.73
C HIS A 10 -5.07 -12.29 4.68
N ASN A 11 -5.79 -11.64 3.78
CA ASN A 11 -6.57 -12.28 2.72
C ASN A 11 -5.80 -12.35 1.39
N ASN A 12 -4.83 -11.46 1.17
CA ASN A 12 -3.92 -11.55 0.03
C ASN A 12 -3.23 -12.94 -0.03
N PRO A 13 -3.24 -13.64 -1.18
CA PRO A 13 -2.65 -14.98 -1.33
C PRO A 13 -1.17 -15.07 -0.94
N VAL A 14 -0.37 -14.05 -1.29
CA VAL A 14 1.06 -14.00 -0.93
C VAL A 14 1.24 -13.91 0.59
N ASN A 15 0.37 -13.17 1.27
CA ASN A 15 0.39 -13.06 2.72
C ASN A 15 -0.09 -14.34 3.40
N GLN A 16 -1.08 -15.04 2.84
CA GLN A 16 -1.50 -16.35 3.34
C GLN A 16 -0.36 -17.36 3.29
N MET A 17 0.40 -17.41 2.18
CA MET A 17 1.60 -18.25 2.07
C MET A 17 2.68 -17.89 3.09
N ALA A 18 2.89 -16.60 3.35
CA ALA A 18 3.83 -16.14 4.37
C ALA A 18 3.38 -16.53 5.78
N ILE A 19 2.09 -16.39 6.10
CA ILE A 19 1.49 -16.76 7.39
C ILE A 19 1.70 -18.25 7.68
N VAL A 20 1.47 -19.13 6.69
CA VAL A 20 1.70 -20.58 6.85
C VAL A 20 3.15 -20.87 7.23
N GLN A 21 4.11 -20.24 6.56
CA GLN A 21 5.54 -20.40 6.89
C GLN A 21 5.88 -19.81 8.27
N CYS A 22 5.25 -18.69 8.66
CA CYS A 22 5.43 -18.10 9.99
C CYS A 22 4.96 -19.04 11.09
N LYS A 23 3.79 -19.67 10.94
CA LYS A 23 3.26 -20.66 11.89
C LYS A 23 4.22 -21.83 12.07
N ALA A 24 4.74 -22.38 10.95
CA ALA A 24 5.72 -23.45 10.99
C ALA A 24 7.00 -23.05 11.75
N ILE A 25 7.50 -21.83 11.54
CA ILE A 25 8.67 -21.30 12.27
C ILE A 25 8.36 -21.16 13.76
N LEU A 26 7.19 -20.61 14.13
CA LEU A 26 6.81 -20.41 15.54
C LEU A 26 6.72 -21.73 16.29
N VAL A 27 5.96 -22.71 15.76
CA VAL A 27 5.79 -24.03 16.39
C VAL A 27 7.15 -24.76 16.52
N ALA A 28 8.03 -24.66 15.52
CA ALA A 28 9.35 -25.28 15.58
C ALA A 28 10.30 -24.63 16.59
N GLN A 29 10.16 -23.32 16.87
CA GLN A 29 11.04 -22.59 17.80
C GLN A 29 10.50 -22.53 19.23
N PHE A 30 9.19 -22.66 19.43
CA PHE A 30 8.53 -22.57 20.73
C PHE A 30 7.76 -23.87 21.01
N PRO A 31 8.39 -24.89 21.63
CA PRO A 31 7.77 -26.20 21.86
C PRO A 31 6.49 -26.16 22.70
N HIS A 32 6.31 -25.11 23.50
CA HIS A 32 5.11 -24.90 24.32
C HIS A 32 3.97 -24.20 23.58
N LEU A 33 4.21 -23.75 22.34
CA LEU A 33 3.17 -23.16 21.49
C LEU A 33 2.62 -24.26 20.58
N SER A 34 1.40 -24.70 20.87
CA SER A 34 0.70 -25.66 20.03
C SER A 34 0.36 -25.06 18.66
N PRO A 35 0.16 -25.90 17.62
CA PRO A 35 -0.31 -25.43 16.32
C PRO A 35 -1.63 -24.65 16.39
N ALA A 36 -2.55 -25.06 17.28
CA ALA A 36 -3.83 -24.39 17.49
C ALA A 36 -3.65 -22.98 18.07
N GLU A 37 -2.81 -22.81 19.09
CA GLU A 37 -2.51 -21.49 19.65
C GLU A 37 -1.81 -20.59 18.63
N ALA A 38 -0.91 -21.16 17.81
CA ALA A 38 -0.29 -20.42 16.71
C ALA A 38 -1.34 -19.95 15.69
N ASP A 39 -2.33 -20.77 15.37
CA ASP A 39 -3.44 -20.39 14.48
C ASP A 39 -4.28 -19.25 15.06
N GLU A 40 -4.63 -19.33 16.35
CA GLU A 40 -5.40 -18.31 17.05
C GLU A 40 -4.73 -16.92 17.00
N ILE A 41 -3.39 -16.85 17.08
CA ILE A 41 -2.65 -15.58 16.94
C ILE A 41 -2.97 -14.91 15.60
N PHE A 42 -2.92 -15.65 14.49
CA PHE A 42 -3.17 -15.08 13.16
C PHE A 42 -4.65 -14.85 12.88
N ILE A 43 -5.55 -15.62 13.51
CA ILE A 43 -6.99 -15.34 13.47
C ILE A 43 -7.29 -14.03 14.20
N ALA A 44 -6.74 -13.84 15.40
CA ALA A 44 -6.89 -12.61 16.16
C ALA A 44 -6.23 -11.41 15.45
N ALA A 45 -5.12 -11.62 14.74
CA ALA A 45 -4.48 -10.57 13.93
C ALA A 45 -5.35 -10.08 12.76
N LYS A 46 -6.28 -10.89 12.26
CA LYS A 46 -7.27 -10.47 11.25
C LYS A 46 -8.34 -9.53 11.81
N ASN A 47 -8.68 -9.67 13.10
CA ASN A 47 -9.75 -8.90 13.73
C ASN A 47 -9.22 -8.05 14.89
N PRO A 48 -8.66 -6.86 14.61
CA PRO A 48 -8.03 -6.01 15.62
C PRO A 48 -9.02 -5.39 16.62
N LEU A 49 -10.33 -5.54 16.43
CA LEU A 49 -11.35 -5.03 17.35
C LEU A 49 -11.72 -6.03 18.46
N ALA A 50 -11.33 -7.30 18.31
CA ALA A 50 -11.67 -8.35 19.27
C ALA A 50 -10.87 -8.28 20.58
N THR A 51 -9.76 -7.54 20.60
CA THR A 51 -8.87 -7.46 21.76
C THR A 51 -8.56 -6.00 22.14
N ARG A 52 -8.00 -5.79 23.33
CA ARG A 52 -7.56 -4.44 23.79
C ARG A 52 -6.28 -3.96 23.12
N PHE A 53 -5.68 -4.78 22.27
CA PHE A 53 -4.41 -4.53 21.57
C PHE A 53 -4.54 -4.93 20.10
N ARG A 54 -3.54 -4.68 19.28
CA ARG A 54 -3.51 -5.13 17.88
C ARG A 54 -2.26 -5.96 17.64
N TYR A 55 -2.41 -7.13 17.04
CA TYR A 55 -1.25 -7.90 16.61
C TYR A 55 -0.55 -7.20 15.44
N VAL A 56 0.77 -7.22 15.50
CA VAL A 56 1.70 -6.75 14.48
C VAL A 56 2.57 -7.94 14.10
N VAL A 57 2.42 -8.37 12.85
CA VAL A 57 3.17 -9.49 12.28
C VAL A 57 4.22 -8.92 11.33
N LEU A 58 5.50 -9.04 11.67
CA LEU A 58 6.61 -8.70 10.78
C LEU A 58 7.25 -9.97 10.25
N VAL A 59 7.50 -10.02 8.95
CA VAL A 59 8.11 -11.17 8.29
C VAL A 59 9.40 -10.76 7.59
N ALA A 60 10.45 -11.55 7.79
CA ALA A 60 11.69 -11.45 7.03
C ALA A 60 11.64 -12.47 5.89
N GLU A 61 11.73 -12.02 4.65
CA GLU A 61 11.61 -12.84 3.44
C GLU A 61 12.88 -12.80 2.59
N ALA A 62 13.22 -13.94 1.99
CA ALA A 62 14.17 -14.01 0.89
C ALA A 62 13.51 -13.55 -0.43
N ARG A 63 14.34 -13.32 -1.46
CA ARG A 63 13.86 -12.92 -2.81
C ARG A 63 12.82 -13.87 -3.41
N ASN A 64 12.90 -15.15 -3.10
CA ASN A 64 11.97 -16.18 -3.55
C ASN A 64 10.75 -16.36 -2.62
N LYS A 65 10.43 -15.38 -1.77
CA LYS A 65 9.29 -15.40 -0.83
C LYS A 65 9.34 -16.52 0.23
N LYS A 66 10.49 -17.15 0.43
CA LYS A 66 10.74 -18.00 1.59
C LYS A 66 10.86 -17.13 2.84
N VAL A 67 10.05 -17.41 3.86
CA VAL A 67 10.13 -16.72 5.15
C VAL A 67 11.35 -17.24 5.91
N LEU A 68 12.18 -16.31 6.36
CA LEU A 68 13.42 -16.52 7.10
C LEU A 68 13.24 -16.31 8.61
N GLY A 69 12.23 -15.54 9.00
CA GLY A 69 11.89 -15.29 10.40
C GLY A 69 10.64 -14.42 10.54
N VAL A 70 10.14 -14.34 11.76
CA VAL A 70 8.89 -13.67 12.13
C VAL A 70 9.02 -12.96 13.47
N VAL A 71 8.36 -11.81 13.59
CA VAL A 71 8.02 -11.16 14.86
C VAL A 71 6.51 -11.10 14.98
N ILE A 72 6.01 -11.53 16.15
CA ILE A 72 4.65 -11.25 16.61
C ILE A 72 4.78 -10.27 17.77
N ALA A 73 4.12 -9.13 17.67
CA ALA A 73 4.05 -8.15 18.74
C ALA A 73 2.61 -7.65 18.93
N SER A 74 2.28 -7.25 20.14
CA SER A 74 0.97 -6.71 20.53
C SER A 74 1.11 -5.21 20.79
N TYR A 75 0.49 -4.37 19.95
CA TYR A 75 0.43 -2.92 20.18
C TYR A 75 -0.79 -2.55 21.02
N PHE A 76 -0.58 -1.94 22.18
CA PHE A 76 -1.62 -1.43 23.07
C PHE A 76 -1.82 0.06 22.81
N PRO A 77 -2.86 0.47 22.06
CA PRO A 77 -3.01 1.87 21.64
C PRO A 77 -3.35 2.82 22.80
N LYS A 78 -4.03 2.33 23.85
CA LYS A 78 -4.43 3.14 25.01
C LYS A 78 -3.23 3.51 25.88
N GLU A 79 -2.40 2.53 26.23
CA GLU A 79 -1.19 2.72 27.04
C GLU A 79 0.04 3.09 26.20
N LYS A 80 -0.06 3.03 24.86
CA LYS A 80 0.98 3.36 23.87
C LYS A 80 2.27 2.56 24.06
N PHE A 81 2.19 1.23 24.12
CA PHE A 81 3.38 0.38 24.16
C PHE A 81 3.24 -0.83 23.24
N TYR A 82 4.39 -1.44 22.90
CA TYR A 82 4.44 -2.72 22.23
C TYR A 82 4.85 -3.80 23.24
N PHE A 83 4.18 -4.94 23.21
CA PHE A 83 4.65 -6.17 23.84
C PHE A 83 5.21 -7.08 22.76
N LEU A 84 6.49 -7.45 22.81
CA LEU A 84 7.08 -8.44 21.90
C LEU A 84 6.68 -9.83 22.40
N ASP A 85 5.74 -10.46 21.68
CA ASP A 85 5.21 -11.79 22.00
C ASP A 85 6.21 -12.89 21.60
N TYR A 86 6.64 -12.85 20.33
CA TYR A 86 7.52 -13.85 19.75
C TYR A 86 8.47 -13.20 18.76
N ILE A 87 9.73 -13.63 18.78
CA ILE A 87 10.70 -13.38 17.72
C ILE A 87 11.41 -14.70 17.40
N ALA A 88 11.36 -15.09 16.14
CA ALA A 88 11.91 -16.36 15.68
C ALA A 88 12.55 -16.24 14.31
N ALA A 89 13.61 -17.00 14.09
CA ALA A 89 14.24 -17.19 12.79
C ALA A 89 14.34 -18.70 12.51
N HIS A 90 14.40 -19.06 11.23
CA HIS A 90 14.49 -20.47 10.82
C HIS A 90 15.75 -21.14 11.40
N GLN A 91 15.58 -22.36 11.92
CA GLN A 91 16.52 -23.11 12.78
C GLN A 91 17.91 -23.39 12.18
N HIS A 92 18.11 -23.20 10.86
CA HIS A 92 19.39 -23.43 10.17
C HIS A 92 20.22 -22.15 9.96
N ARG A 93 19.87 -21.03 10.61
CA ARG A 93 20.67 -19.78 10.59
C ARG A 93 20.70 -19.08 11.94
N SER A 94 21.09 -19.78 13.00
CA SER A 94 21.62 -19.13 14.20
C SER A 94 22.96 -18.47 13.86
N GLY A 95 22.92 -17.22 13.38
CA GLY A 95 24.11 -16.44 13.00
C GLY A 95 23.94 -15.43 11.85
N GLY A 96 22.79 -15.39 11.16
CA GLY A 96 22.63 -14.63 9.90
C GLY A 96 22.11 -13.19 10.00
N GLY A 97 22.05 -12.58 11.19
CA GLY A 97 21.54 -11.20 11.39
C GLY A 97 20.02 -11.02 11.30
N VAL A 98 19.24 -12.06 10.97
CA VAL A 98 17.78 -12.00 10.79
C VAL A 98 17.05 -11.50 12.04
N GLY A 99 17.37 -12.05 13.21
CA GLY A 99 16.75 -11.63 14.48
C GLY A 99 17.05 -10.17 14.83
N GLY A 100 18.27 -9.70 14.56
CA GLY A 100 18.65 -8.29 14.73
C GLY A 100 17.84 -7.38 13.82
N ALA A 101 17.77 -7.72 12.53
CA ALA A 101 17.01 -6.94 11.56
C ALA A 101 15.49 -6.92 11.84
N LEU A 102 14.92 -8.05 12.28
CA LEU A 102 13.52 -8.13 12.72
C LEU A 102 13.24 -7.27 13.96
N TYR A 103 14.13 -7.32 14.95
CA TYR A 103 13.99 -6.51 16.15
C TYR A 103 14.14 -5.01 15.84
N GLU A 104 15.10 -4.63 14.99
CA GLU A 104 15.23 -3.25 14.49
C GLU A 104 13.95 -2.77 13.80
N ARG A 105 13.34 -3.60 12.95
CA ARG A 105 12.06 -3.25 12.30
C ARG A 105 10.93 -3.06 13.31
N LEU A 106 10.88 -3.86 14.39
CA LEU A 106 9.91 -3.67 15.47
C LEU A 106 10.14 -2.33 16.21
N ARG A 107 11.41 -1.96 16.45
CA ARG A 107 11.77 -0.65 17.02
C ARG A 107 11.32 0.51 16.12
N GLU A 108 11.46 0.36 14.81
CA GLU A 108 10.93 1.32 13.84
C GLU A 108 9.39 1.41 13.89
N GLU A 109 8.66 0.30 14.02
CA GLU A 109 7.21 0.33 14.24
C GLU A 109 6.83 1.05 15.54
N ALA A 110 7.53 0.75 16.63
CA ALA A 110 7.29 1.35 17.94
C ALA A 110 7.54 2.87 17.92
N ALA A 111 8.63 3.30 17.30
CA ALA A 111 8.94 4.71 17.13
C ALA A 111 7.91 5.43 16.23
N ALA A 112 7.51 4.82 15.11
CA ALA A 112 6.51 5.39 14.20
C ALA A 112 5.14 5.58 14.88
N ALA A 113 4.79 4.69 15.82
CA ALA A 113 3.56 4.76 16.61
C ALA A 113 3.67 5.68 17.85
N ASN A 114 4.80 6.38 18.04
CA ASN A 114 5.11 7.16 19.23
C ASN A 114 4.89 6.37 20.54
N ALA A 115 5.28 5.09 20.54
CA ALA A 115 5.16 4.23 21.71
C ALA A 115 6.14 4.66 22.82
N ILE A 116 5.73 4.47 24.07
CA ILE A 116 6.55 4.61 25.28
C ILE A 116 7.76 3.67 25.23
N GLY A 117 7.59 2.50 24.63
CA GLY A 117 8.65 1.54 24.40
C GLY A 117 8.14 0.14 24.07
N ILE A 118 9.08 -0.80 24.04
CA ILE A 118 8.86 -2.23 23.81
C ILE A 118 9.07 -2.95 25.14
N PHE A 119 8.14 -3.83 25.49
CA PHE A 119 8.17 -4.69 26.66
C PHE A 119 8.16 -6.16 26.23
N PHE A 120 8.80 -7.03 26.99
CA PHE A 120 8.70 -8.48 26.78
C PHE A 120 9.16 -9.26 28.00
N ASP A 121 8.62 -10.47 28.13
CA ASP A 121 9.10 -11.45 29.10
C ASP A 121 10.44 -12.04 28.62
N CYS A 122 11.43 -12.07 29.50
CA CYS A 122 12.67 -12.79 29.27
C CYS A 122 12.97 -13.71 30.45
N LEU A 123 13.39 -14.94 30.16
CA LEU A 123 13.77 -15.89 31.21
C LEU A 123 14.94 -15.35 32.04
N PRO A 124 14.98 -15.61 33.36
CA PRO A 124 16.01 -15.09 34.26
C PRO A 124 17.43 -15.57 33.95
N ASP A 125 18.41 -14.70 34.23
CA ASP A 125 19.85 -14.99 34.08
C ASP A 125 20.58 -15.23 35.41
N GLY A 126 19.88 -15.17 36.54
CA GLY A 126 20.43 -15.45 37.87
C GLY A 126 20.35 -16.93 38.25
N PRO A 127 21.32 -17.46 39.00
CA PRO A 127 21.32 -18.87 39.44
C PRO A 127 20.15 -19.20 40.39
N GLU A 128 19.65 -18.21 41.14
CA GLU A 128 18.52 -18.38 42.07
C GLU A 128 17.20 -18.67 41.35
N LEU A 129 16.96 -17.99 40.22
CA LEU A 129 15.72 -18.11 39.45
C LEU A 129 15.84 -19.08 38.27
N CYS A 130 17.06 -19.41 37.84
CA CYS A 130 17.35 -20.37 36.76
C CYS A 130 18.52 -21.29 37.18
N PRO A 131 18.24 -22.37 37.93
CA PRO A 131 19.27 -23.28 38.43
C PRO A 131 20.03 -24.02 37.31
N ASP A 132 19.34 -24.41 36.23
CA ASP A 132 19.95 -25.10 35.09
C ASP A 132 20.98 -24.20 34.38
N GLU A 133 22.23 -24.66 34.30
CA GLU A 133 23.32 -23.88 33.72
C GLU A 133 23.21 -23.69 32.20
N LYS A 134 22.69 -24.69 31.49
CA LYS A 134 22.57 -24.65 30.03
C LYS A 134 21.48 -23.65 29.63
N GLU A 135 20.34 -23.66 30.30
CA GLU A 135 19.27 -22.67 30.13
C GLU A 135 19.76 -21.27 30.52
N ARG A 136 20.45 -21.14 31.65
CA ARG A 136 21.00 -19.87 32.11
C ARG A 136 21.96 -19.26 31.09
N LYS A 137 22.84 -20.06 30.46
CA LYS A 137 23.72 -19.59 29.38
C LYS A 137 22.93 -19.05 28.17
N GLN A 138 21.82 -19.70 27.81
CA GLN A 138 20.94 -19.21 26.74
C GLN A 138 20.23 -17.91 27.13
N ASN A 139 19.75 -17.79 28.37
CA ASN A 139 19.08 -16.59 28.89
C ASN A 139 20.02 -15.38 28.93
N ILE A 140 21.26 -15.59 29.36
CA ILE A 140 22.34 -14.58 29.28
C ILE A 140 22.55 -14.12 27.84
N ALA A 141 22.64 -15.05 26.89
CA ALA A 141 22.81 -14.72 25.48
C ALA A 141 21.62 -13.91 24.91
N ARG A 142 20.39 -14.25 25.29
CA ARG A 142 19.16 -13.51 24.92
C ARG A 142 19.16 -12.09 25.48
N LEU A 143 19.42 -11.92 26.78
CA LEU A 143 19.49 -10.59 27.39
C LEU A 143 20.61 -9.75 26.79
N ARG A 144 21.80 -10.33 26.59
CA ARG A 144 22.91 -9.64 25.93
C ARG A 144 22.54 -9.16 24.53
N PHE A 145 21.75 -9.94 23.76
CA PHE A 145 21.27 -9.51 22.45
C PHE A 145 20.47 -8.21 22.55
N TYR A 146 19.53 -8.11 23.49
CA TYR A 146 18.63 -6.97 23.66
C TYR A 146 19.28 -5.76 24.36
N GLU A 147 20.21 -5.99 25.29
CA GLU A 147 20.94 -4.91 25.98
C GLU A 147 21.67 -3.98 24.98
N ARG A 148 22.01 -4.47 23.77
CA ARG A 148 22.68 -3.71 22.70
C ARG A 148 21.81 -2.61 22.13
N TYR A 149 20.50 -2.82 22.22
CA TYR A 149 19.44 -1.89 21.84
C TYR A 149 18.95 -1.07 23.03
N GLY A 150 19.56 -1.21 24.22
CA GLY A 150 19.18 -0.49 25.43
C GLY A 150 18.07 -1.14 26.27
N ALA A 151 17.58 -2.32 25.87
CA ALA A 151 16.56 -3.03 26.64
C ALA A 151 17.13 -3.56 27.95
N ARG A 152 16.40 -3.38 29.06
CA ARG A 152 16.85 -3.75 30.41
C ARG A 152 15.71 -4.34 31.23
N PRO A 153 15.98 -5.37 32.06
CA PRO A 153 15.02 -5.82 33.08
C PRO A 153 14.59 -4.68 33.99
N ILE A 154 13.30 -4.66 34.31
CA ILE A 154 12.72 -3.80 35.35
C ILE A 154 13.02 -4.44 36.71
N GLU A 155 13.48 -3.63 37.67
CA GLU A 155 13.81 -4.08 39.03
C GLU A 155 12.98 -3.34 40.07
N GLY A 156 13.06 -3.83 41.32
CA GLY A 156 12.32 -3.26 42.44
C GLY A 156 10.80 -3.50 42.32
N THR A 157 10.42 -4.57 41.63
CA THR A 157 9.03 -5.02 41.51
C THR A 157 8.94 -6.50 41.88
N LEU A 158 7.72 -6.99 42.11
CA LEU A 158 7.44 -8.40 42.33
C LEU A 158 7.08 -9.15 41.04
N TYR A 159 7.49 -8.66 39.86
CA TYR A 159 7.13 -9.29 38.58
C TYR A 159 7.72 -10.69 38.44
N GLU A 160 8.87 -10.95 39.07
CA GLU A 160 9.56 -12.24 39.15
C GLU A 160 8.92 -13.24 40.13
N LEU A 161 7.77 -12.93 40.74
CA LEU A 161 7.03 -13.93 41.50
C LEU A 161 6.64 -15.10 40.58
N PRO A 162 6.72 -16.36 41.04
CA PRO A 162 6.24 -17.49 40.26
C PRO A 162 4.75 -17.34 39.89
N ARG A 163 4.45 -17.52 38.61
CA ARG A 163 3.07 -17.59 38.09
C ARG A 163 2.39 -18.90 38.54
N SER A 164 1.10 -19.08 38.23
CA SER A 164 0.37 -20.30 38.63
C SER A 164 0.96 -21.60 38.06
N ASP A 165 1.63 -21.51 36.91
CA ASP A 165 2.36 -22.61 36.27
C ASP A 165 3.83 -22.72 36.74
N ARG A 166 4.21 -21.98 37.79
CA ARG A 166 5.56 -21.86 38.36
C ARG A 166 6.59 -21.20 37.44
N SER A 167 6.18 -20.67 36.29
CA SER A 167 7.10 -19.93 35.42
C SER A 167 7.49 -18.59 36.04
N VAL A 168 8.75 -18.19 35.82
CA VAL A 168 9.34 -16.94 36.32
C VAL A 168 10.00 -16.21 35.15
N PHE A 169 9.80 -14.90 35.07
CA PHE A 169 10.35 -14.05 34.01
C PHE A 169 10.80 -12.71 34.57
N HIS A 170 11.84 -12.14 33.97
CA HIS A 170 12.07 -10.71 34.02
C HIS A 170 11.14 -10.02 33.02
N LEU A 171 10.52 -8.91 33.42
CA LEU A 171 9.94 -7.98 32.46
C LEU A 171 11.05 -7.06 31.94
N VAL A 172 11.33 -7.13 30.65
CA VAL A 172 12.33 -6.29 29.99
C VAL A 172 11.63 -5.08 29.36
N PHE A 173 12.26 -3.91 29.48
CA PHE A 173 11.81 -2.67 28.87
C PHE A 173 12.91 -2.05 28.00
N GLU A 174 12.56 -1.71 26.77
CA GLU A 174 13.31 -0.82 25.90
C GLU A 174 12.51 0.46 25.65
N GLY A 175 13.02 1.60 26.10
CA GLY A 175 12.45 2.91 25.78
C GLY A 175 13.20 3.63 24.65
N PRO A 176 12.71 4.81 24.23
CA PRO A 176 13.34 5.59 23.16
C PRO A 176 14.69 6.17 23.63
N GLY A 177 15.80 5.69 23.06
CA GLY A 177 17.15 6.19 23.37
C GLY A 177 17.86 5.49 24.54
N GLU A 178 19.10 5.90 24.85
CA GLU A 178 19.89 5.31 25.94
C GLU A 178 19.36 5.62 27.36
N LYS A 179 18.49 6.63 27.50
CA LYS A 179 17.89 7.00 28.79
C LYS A 179 16.37 7.11 28.70
N PRO A 180 15.63 6.11 29.18
CA PRO A 180 14.19 6.26 29.38
C PRO A 180 13.86 5.91 30.84
N GLY A 181 13.82 6.92 31.71
CA GLY A 181 13.13 6.74 32.99
C GLY A 181 11.63 6.59 32.71
N LEU A 182 11.10 5.39 32.84
CA LEU A 182 9.66 5.15 32.71
C LEU A 182 8.98 5.57 34.01
N LYS A 183 8.02 6.50 33.93
CA LYS A 183 7.26 6.93 35.12
C LYS A 183 6.57 5.73 35.77
N ALA A 184 6.65 5.62 37.09
CA ALA A 184 6.03 4.53 37.84
C ALA A 184 4.51 4.45 37.61
N SER A 185 3.85 5.59 37.38
CA SER A 185 2.44 5.64 37.01
C SER A 185 2.12 4.93 35.69
N ASP A 186 2.98 5.10 34.68
CA ASP A 186 2.81 4.49 33.37
C ASP A 186 3.22 3.03 33.43
N GLY A 187 4.30 2.73 34.16
CA GLY A 187 4.71 1.37 34.51
C GLY A 187 3.59 0.53 35.13
N ARG A 188 2.89 1.07 36.14
CA ARG A 188 1.74 0.39 36.78
C ARG A 188 0.64 0.06 35.78
N LYS A 189 0.30 0.99 34.88
CA LYS A 189 -0.74 0.78 33.85
C LYS A 189 -0.31 -0.27 32.83
N ILE A 190 0.93 -0.18 32.33
CA ILE A 190 1.47 -1.10 31.32
C ILE A 190 1.61 -2.51 31.89
N ILE A 191 2.22 -2.67 33.06
CA ILE A 191 2.41 -3.98 33.71
C ILE A 191 1.04 -4.62 33.99
N LYS A 192 0.07 -3.85 34.48
CA LYS A 192 -1.30 -4.32 34.63
C LYS A 192 -1.89 -4.79 33.31
N ALA A 193 -1.78 -3.99 32.24
CA ALA A 193 -2.30 -4.36 30.92
C ALA A 193 -1.64 -5.63 30.37
N ILE A 194 -0.32 -5.80 30.53
CA ILE A 194 0.39 -7.02 30.12
C ILE A 194 -0.16 -8.23 30.87
N LEU A 195 -0.21 -8.18 32.21
CA LEU A 195 -0.65 -9.31 33.02
C LEU A 195 -2.13 -9.66 32.76
N GLU A 196 -3.01 -8.67 32.61
CA GLU A 196 -4.44 -8.87 32.36
C GLU A 196 -4.75 -9.39 30.95
N ASN A 197 -3.94 -9.07 29.94
CA ASN A 197 -4.29 -9.38 28.53
C ASN A 197 -3.40 -10.45 27.90
N LYS A 198 -2.15 -10.59 28.36
CA LYS A 198 -1.19 -11.56 27.80
C LYS A 198 -0.98 -12.77 28.70
N HIS A 199 -1.25 -12.62 30.01
CA HIS A 199 -0.97 -13.67 31.00
C HIS A 199 -2.15 -13.96 31.93
N SER A 200 -3.39 -13.59 31.56
CA SER A 200 -4.58 -13.74 32.41
C SER A 200 -4.80 -15.15 32.93
N ALA A 201 -4.54 -16.17 32.11
CA ALA A 201 -4.66 -17.58 32.49
C ALA A 201 -3.66 -18.01 33.59
N LYS A 202 -2.54 -17.29 33.73
CA LYS A 202 -1.42 -17.62 34.63
C LYS A 202 -1.28 -16.66 35.82
N CYS A 203 -1.94 -15.51 35.74
CA CYS A 203 -1.81 -14.39 36.67
C CYS A 203 -3.20 -14.00 37.21
N PRO A 204 -3.66 -14.60 38.33
CA PRO A 204 -4.96 -14.26 38.91
C PRO A 204 -5.01 -12.81 39.43
N PRO A 205 -6.20 -12.22 39.66
CA PRO A 205 -6.33 -10.81 40.07
C PRO A 205 -5.53 -10.43 41.33
N GLU A 206 -5.35 -11.36 42.28
CA GLU A 206 -4.51 -11.12 43.45
C GLU A 206 -3.02 -11.01 43.11
N TYR A 207 -2.52 -11.87 42.22
CA TYR A 207 -1.15 -11.79 41.70
C TYR A 207 -0.93 -10.41 41.04
N ILE A 208 -1.86 -10.00 40.18
CA ILE A 208 -1.77 -8.71 39.48
C ILE A 208 -1.73 -7.55 40.48
N ARG A 209 -2.59 -7.56 41.50
CA ARG A 209 -2.59 -6.53 42.56
C ARG A 209 -1.27 -6.49 43.32
N LYS A 210 -0.71 -7.64 43.68
CA LYS A 210 0.60 -7.73 44.37
C LYS A 210 1.73 -7.17 43.52
N VAL A 211 1.83 -7.57 42.24
CA VAL A 211 2.88 -7.08 41.34
C VAL A 211 2.75 -5.58 41.11
N VAL A 212 1.55 -5.08 40.76
CA VAL A 212 1.34 -3.65 40.49
C VAL A 212 1.54 -2.80 41.74
N GLY A 213 1.13 -3.30 42.91
CA GLY A 213 1.29 -2.63 44.21
C GLY A 213 2.74 -2.56 44.69
N SER A 214 3.62 -3.44 44.19
CA SER A 214 5.06 -3.40 44.52
C SER A 214 5.82 -2.26 43.85
N ILE A 215 5.23 -1.62 42.83
CA ILE A 215 5.89 -0.55 42.07
C ILE A 215 5.83 0.75 42.90
N MET A 216 6.95 1.07 43.54
CA MET A 216 7.12 2.24 44.41
C MET A 216 7.85 3.40 43.70
N GLY A 217 7.79 4.59 44.30
CA GLY A 217 8.50 5.77 43.81
C GLY A 217 7.89 6.43 42.56
N ASN A 218 8.67 7.31 41.93
CA ASN A 218 8.25 8.14 40.79
C ASN A 218 8.65 7.55 39.42
N THR A 219 9.70 6.73 39.38
CA THR A 219 10.28 6.16 38.16
C THR A 219 10.57 4.68 38.40
N LEU A 220 10.29 3.83 37.41
CA LEU A 220 10.68 2.43 37.45
C LEU A 220 12.20 2.29 37.44
N LEU A 221 12.70 1.39 38.29
CA LEU A 221 14.11 1.04 38.34
C LEU A 221 14.40 0.05 37.20
N LEU A 222 15.50 0.30 36.50
CA LEU A 222 16.00 -0.59 35.44
C LEU A 222 17.35 -1.14 35.87
N ARG A 223 17.52 -2.45 35.76
CA ARG A 223 18.78 -3.13 36.04
C ARG A 223 19.91 -2.52 35.22
N ALA A 224 21.08 -2.34 35.83
CA ALA A 224 22.28 -1.96 35.08
C ALA A 224 22.59 -3.01 33.99
N LYS A 225 23.15 -2.56 32.85
CA LYS A 225 23.59 -3.50 31.79
C LYS A 225 24.62 -4.46 32.39
N LYS A 226 24.35 -5.76 32.31
CA LYS A 226 25.18 -6.78 32.97
C LYS A 226 26.07 -7.53 31.99
N HIS A 227 25.60 -7.72 30.75
CA HIS A 227 26.21 -8.65 29.80
C HIS A 227 26.95 -7.97 28.64
N LEU A 228 26.91 -6.64 28.58
CA LEU A 228 27.65 -5.84 27.60
C LEU A 228 28.82 -5.09 28.23
N ARG A 229 30.02 -5.38 27.73
CA ARG A 229 31.27 -4.80 28.25
C ARG A 229 31.71 -3.49 27.57
N LYS A 230 31.29 -3.17 26.33
CA LYS A 230 31.73 -1.95 25.60
C LYS A 230 31.10 -1.70 24.20
N GLU A 231 29.95 -2.28 23.86
CA GLU A 231 29.33 -2.02 22.55
C GLU A 231 28.50 -0.72 22.56
N LYS A 232 28.65 0.09 21.49
CA LYS A 232 27.91 1.35 21.29
C LYS A 232 26.42 1.03 21.09
N TYR A 233 25.54 1.77 21.77
CA TYR A 233 24.09 1.67 21.59
C TYR A 233 23.70 1.81 20.12
N ILE A 234 22.83 0.92 19.66
CA ILE A 234 22.28 0.96 18.31
C ILE A 234 21.07 1.90 18.31
N GLU A 235 21.24 3.10 17.78
CA GLU A 235 20.15 4.08 17.63
C GLU A 235 19.03 3.55 16.73
N ILE A 236 17.79 3.97 17.04
CA ILE A 236 16.63 3.68 16.20
C ILE A 236 16.74 4.54 14.94
N LYS A 237 16.68 3.91 13.76
CA LYS A 237 16.55 4.64 12.49
C LYS A 237 15.19 5.30 12.44
N ARG A 238 15.15 6.63 12.27
CA ARG A 238 13.90 7.41 12.15
C ARG A 238 13.41 7.57 10.71
N GLU A 239 13.88 6.72 9.80
CA GLU A 239 13.44 6.73 8.42
C GLU A 239 12.12 5.97 8.26
N ILE A 240 11.33 6.36 7.25
CA ILE A 240 10.11 5.61 6.91
C ILE A 240 10.54 4.22 6.39
N PRO A 241 10.05 3.12 6.97
CA PRO A 241 10.37 1.78 6.50
C PRO A 241 9.96 1.56 5.04
N SER A 242 10.71 0.74 4.29
CA SER A 242 10.43 0.49 2.86
C SER A 242 9.02 -0.07 2.61
N ASP A 243 8.50 -0.93 3.50
CA ASP A 243 7.14 -1.47 3.39
C ASP A 243 6.04 -0.43 3.67
N LYS A 244 6.40 0.70 4.28
CA LYS A 244 5.51 1.87 4.45
C LYS A 244 5.68 2.92 3.35
N LYS A 245 6.65 2.77 2.45
CA LYS A 245 6.81 3.68 1.31
C LYS A 245 5.92 3.28 0.15
N ILE A 246 5.35 4.25 -0.53
CA ILE A 246 4.63 4.08 -1.79
C ILE A 246 5.66 3.72 -2.86
N GLY A 247 5.47 2.59 -3.54
CA GLY A 247 6.36 2.19 -4.63
C GLY A 247 6.11 3.09 -5.84
N LEU A 248 7.08 3.92 -6.21
CA LEU A 248 6.96 4.84 -7.35
C LEU A 248 7.62 4.23 -8.58
N VAL A 249 6.82 3.86 -9.56
CA VAL A 249 7.29 3.47 -10.88
C VAL A 249 7.05 4.65 -11.81
N VAL A 250 8.09 5.09 -12.50
CA VAL A 250 7.99 6.15 -13.52
C VAL A 250 8.21 5.49 -14.87
N ASN A 251 7.33 5.77 -15.83
CA ASN A 251 7.49 5.16 -17.14
C ASN A 251 8.72 5.73 -17.87
N GLU A 252 9.63 4.85 -18.25
CA GLU A 252 10.77 5.22 -19.09
C GLU A 252 10.26 5.59 -20.49
N GLY A 253 10.90 6.58 -21.11
CA GLY A 253 10.47 7.06 -22.42
C GLY A 253 9.24 7.95 -22.40
N HIS A 254 8.69 8.35 -21.25
CA HIS A 254 7.54 9.27 -21.22
C HIS A 254 7.75 10.58 -21.98
N ILE A 255 9.02 10.98 -22.22
CA ILE A 255 9.41 12.18 -22.97
C ILE A 255 9.30 12.04 -24.49
N ILE A 256 9.31 10.82 -25.04
CA ILE A 256 9.41 10.60 -26.50
C ILE A 256 8.09 10.93 -27.23
N HIS A 257 6.97 10.91 -26.51
CA HIS A 257 5.66 11.32 -27.02
C HIS A 257 5.49 12.83 -26.86
N HIS A 258 5.92 13.66 -27.80
CA HIS A 258 5.83 15.12 -27.62
C HIS A 258 5.26 15.82 -28.86
N VAL A 259 3.94 16.03 -28.81
CA VAL A 259 3.22 16.86 -29.78
C VAL A 259 3.36 18.31 -29.37
N LYS A 260 3.79 19.18 -30.29
CA LYS A 260 4.06 20.61 -30.03
C LYS A 260 2.98 21.54 -30.60
N ASP A 261 1.90 20.96 -31.11
CA ASP A 261 0.81 21.70 -31.73
C ASP A 261 0.09 22.59 -30.71
N LYS A 262 -0.33 23.77 -31.16
CA LYS A 262 -1.02 24.74 -30.31
C LYS A 262 -2.33 24.15 -29.80
N GLY A 263 -2.48 24.09 -28.48
CA GLY A 263 -3.69 23.57 -27.83
C GLY A 263 -3.57 22.12 -27.34
N TYR A 264 -2.52 21.38 -27.71
CA TYR A 264 -2.26 20.06 -27.14
C TYR A 264 -1.69 20.18 -25.72
N LEU A 265 -2.43 19.68 -24.73
CA LEU A 265 -2.13 19.91 -23.30
C LEU A 265 -1.27 18.82 -22.67
N GLU A 266 -1.35 17.59 -23.20
CA GLU A 266 -0.67 16.42 -22.66
C GLU A 266 0.83 16.50 -22.97
N SER A 267 1.64 17.09 -22.09
CA SER A 267 3.06 17.41 -22.37
C SER A 267 4.04 16.73 -21.41
N PRO A 268 5.31 16.48 -21.81
CA PRO A 268 6.30 15.84 -20.96
C PRO A 268 6.58 16.57 -19.63
N VAL A 269 6.31 17.89 -19.58
CA VAL A 269 6.46 18.73 -18.38
C VAL A 269 5.61 18.21 -17.21
N ARG A 270 4.46 17.57 -17.47
CA ARG A 270 3.55 17.06 -16.44
C ARG A 270 4.25 16.12 -15.46
N VAL A 271 4.97 15.12 -15.98
CA VAL A 271 5.73 14.14 -15.18
C VAL A 271 6.82 14.85 -14.36
N LYS A 272 7.55 15.80 -14.97
CA LYS A 272 8.57 16.58 -14.27
C LYS A 272 8.00 17.42 -13.14
N SER A 273 6.85 18.06 -13.35
CA SER A 273 6.15 18.85 -12.32
C SER A 273 5.71 17.98 -11.14
N ILE A 274 5.18 16.78 -11.41
CA ILE A 274 4.78 15.84 -10.35
C ILE A 274 6.00 15.36 -9.57
N LEU A 275 7.07 14.91 -10.24
CA LEU A 275 8.29 14.44 -9.59
C LEU A 275 8.94 15.50 -8.71
N LYS A 276 8.94 16.77 -9.15
CA LYS A 276 9.49 17.89 -8.38
C LYS A 276 8.84 18.03 -6.99
N GLU A 277 7.54 17.78 -6.89
CA GLU A 277 6.81 17.89 -5.62
C GLU A 277 6.85 16.59 -4.83
N ILE A 278 6.76 15.45 -5.50
CA ILE A 278 6.91 14.12 -4.88
C ILE A 278 8.28 13.95 -4.21
N ASP A 279 9.36 14.45 -4.82
CA ASP A 279 10.72 14.34 -4.27
C ASP A 279 10.93 15.16 -2.98
N LYS A 280 9.99 16.06 -2.63
CA LYS A 280 10.03 16.81 -1.36
C LYS A 280 9.62 15.94 -0.16
N VAL A 281 8.91 14.84 -0.39
CA VAL A 281 8.40 13.96 0.66
C VAL A 281 9.12 12.61 0.64
N LYS A 282 9.39 12.05 1.82
CA LYS A 282 10.16 10.80 1.98
C LYS A 282 9.29 9.53 1.94
N ILE A 283 8.03 9.66 1.54
CA ILE A 283 7.04 8.57 1.54
C ILE A 283 7.12 7.67 0.31
N PHE A 284 7.97 7.99 -0.69
CA PHE A 284 8.10 7.20 -1.92
C PHE A 284 9.41 6.43 -2.00
N GLU A 285 9.37 5.29 -2.69
CA GLU A 285 10.52 4.52 -3.08
C GLU A 285 10.51 4.33 -4.60
N LYS A 286 11.42 5.02 -5.31
CA LYS A 286 11.54 4.94 -6.77
C LYS A 286 12.06 3.57 -7.20
N MET A 287 11.47 3.02 -8.25
CA MET A 287 11.90 1.77 -8.86
C MET A 287 11.71 1.78 -10.39
N PRO A 288 12.54 1.05 -11.13
CA PRO A 288 12.45 1.01 -12.59
C PRO A 288 11.24 0.22 -13.05
N ALA A 289 10.64 0.64 -14.16
CA ALA A 289 9.65 -0.15 -14.87
C ALA A 289 10.30 -1.42 -15.46
N LYS A 290 9.53 -2.50 -15.56
CA LYS A 290 9.94 -3.75 -16.22
C LYS A 290 9.10 -3.98 -17.46
N ASN A 291 9.68 -4.65 -18.44
CA ASN A 291 8.94 -5.15 -19.59
C ASN A 291 8.05 -6.33 -19.19
N HIS A 292 6.83 -6.35 -19.73
CA HIS A 292 5.86 -7.42 -19.55
C HIS A 292 5.43 -7.97 -20.92
N PRO A 293 4.83 -9.17 -21.00
CA PRO A 293 4.37 -9.74 -22.26
C PRO A 293 3.31 -8.88 -22.97
N ASP A 294 3.35 -8.84 -24.31
CA ASP A 294 2.33 -8.15 -25.12
C ASP A 294 0.95 -8.83 -25.04
N SER A 295 0.92 -10.15 -24.79
CA SER A 295 -0.34 -10.90 -24.62
C SER A 295 -1.21 -10.34 -23.51
N TRP A 296 -0.64 -9.71 -22.47
CA TRP A 296 -1.42 -9.10 -21.40
C TRP A 296 -2.12 -7.81 -21.83
N VAL A 297 -1.58 -7.11 -22.84
CA VAL A 297 -2.25 -5.98 -23.47
C VAL A 297 -3.39 -6.49 -24.35
N GLU A 298 -3.15 -7.55 -25.11
CA GLU A 298 -4.09 -8.17 -26.06
C GLU A 298 -5.22 -8.95 -25.38
N GLU A 299 -5.10 -9.28 -24.09
CA GLU A 299 -6.21 -9.77 -23.27
C GLU A 299 -7.27 -8.69 -22.99
N VAL A 300 -6.87 -7.42 -23.06
CA VAL A 300 -7.73 -6.26 -22.77
C VAL A 300 -8.14 -5.54 -24.05
N HIS A 301 -7.17 -5.26 -24.91
CA HIS A 301 -7.34 -4.58 -26.19
C HIS A 301 -7.48 -5.60 -27.31
N ASP A 302 -8.31 -5.29 -28.29
CA ASP A 302 -8.46 -6.09 -29.49
C ASP A 302 -7.09 -6.20 -30.22
N PRO A 303 -6.63 -7.42 -30.57
CA PRO A 303 -5.33 -7.59 -31.22
C PRO A 303 -5.18 -6.82 -32.54
N LEU A 304 -6.26 -6.64 -33.31
CA LEU A 304 -6.21 -5.87 -34.56
C LEU A 304 -6.01 -4.38 -34.29
N PHE A 305 -6.63 -3.86 -33.23
CA PHE A 305 -6.41 -2.48 -32.77
C PHE A 305 -4.96 -2.26 -32.30
N VAL A 306 -4.41 -3.18 -31.50
CA VAL A 306 -3.00 -3.12 -31.07
C VAL A 306 -2.05 -3.17 -32.26
N GLN A 307 -2.32 -4.06 -33.23
CA GLN A 307 -1.53 -4.17 -34.45
C GLN A 307 -1.63 -2.92 -35.32
N PHE A 308 -2.81 -2.31 -35.42
CA PHE A 308 -3.00 -1.03 -36.09
C PHE A 308 -2.11 0.06 -35.48
N LEU A 309 -2.12 0.24 -34.16
CA LEU A 309 -1.27 1.23 -33.48
C LEU A 309 0.22 1.00 -33.74
N LYS A 310 0.66 -0.27 -33.68
CA LYS A 310 2.04 -0.66 -34.03
C LYS A 310 2.39 -0.22 -35.46
N ASN A 311 1.54 -0.54 -36.42
CA ASN A 311 1.79 -0.31 -37.85
C ASN A 311 1.77 1.17 -38.20
N VAL A 312 0.76 1.92 -37.77
CA VAL A 312 0.61 3.35 -38.11
C VAL A 312 1.72 4.19 -37.48
N CYS A 313 2.12 3.90 -36.24
CA CYS A 313 3.27 4.57 -35.61
C CYS A 313 4.58 4.18 -36.31
N ALA A 314 4.78 2.92 -36.69
CA ALA A 314 5.98 2.51 -37.42
C ALA A 314 6.07 3.14 -38.82
N ALA A 315 4.93 3.45 -39.44
CA ALA A 315 4.86 4.08 -40.76
C ALA A 315 5.08 5.61 -40.74
N ALA A 316 4.95 6.26 -39.57
CA ALA A 316 5.17 7.70 -39.42
C ALA A 316 6.65 8.07 -39.64
N LYS A 317 6.96 8.64 -40.80
CA LYS A 317 8.29 9.17 -41.16
C LYS A 317 8.37 10.67 -40.90
N ASP A 318 9.60 11.20 -40.80
CA ASP A 318 9.89 12.65 -40.82
C ASP A 318 9.05 13.49 -39.83
N ASP A 319 8.86 12.98 -38.60
CA ASP A 319 8.03 13.59 -37.55
C ASP A 319 6.55 13.80 -37.93
N ALA A 320 6.02 13.04 -38.89
CA ALA A 320 4.62 13.11 -39.28
C ALA A 320 3.67 12.89 -38.09
N ILE A 321 2.68 13.78 -38.01
CA ILE A 321 1.60 13.74 -37.02
C ILE A 321 0.30 13.55 -37.79
N PHE A 322 -0.43 12.49 -37.47
CA PHE A 322 -1.70 12.16 -38.09
C PHE A 322 -2.84 12.43 -37.12
N TYR A 323 -3.73 13.34 -37.50
CA TYR A 323 -4.98 13.57 -36.76
C TYR A 323 -6.11 12.73 -37.36
N PRO A 324 -7.05 12.24 -36.53
CA PRO A 324 -8.25 11.58 -37.03
C PRO A 324 -9.18 12.61 -37.71
N GLU A 325 -9.36 12.49 -39.03
CA GLU A 325 -10.22 13.40 -39.80
C GLU A 325 -11.54 12.74 -40.25
N ILE A 326 -11.51 11.44 -40.56
CA ILE A 326 -12.65 10.72 -41.15
C ILE A 326 -13.08 9.58 -40.24
N PHE A 327 -14.30 9.69 -39.69
CA PHE A 327 -14.89 8.67 -38.81
C PHE A 327 -15.98 7.88 -39.56
N PRO A 328 -15.83 6.55 -39.73
CA PRO A 328 -16.75 5.75 -40.54
C PRO A 328 -18.05 5.45 -39.77
N LYS A 329 -19.06 6.32 -39.92
CA LYS A 329 -20.44 6.08 -39.40
C LYS A 329 -21.29 5.17 -40.30
N ARG A 330 -20.95 5.08 -41.59
CA ARG A 330 -21.66 4.26 -42.59
C ARG A 330 -20.66 3.28 -43.19
N PHE A 331 -21.11 2.05 -43.47
CA PHE A 331 -20.29 0.98 -44.04
C PHE A 331 -19.00 0.72 -43.24
N SER A 332 -19.09 0.74 -41.90
CA SER A 332 -17.97 0.54 -40.97
C SER A 332 -17.28 -0.82 -41.12
N GLU A 333 -17.90 -1.79 -41.79
CA GLU A 333 -17.26 -3.07 -42.11
C GLU A 333 -16.07 -2.95 -43.09
N ARG A 334 -15.94 -1.82 -43.80
CA ARG A 334 -14.87 -1.60 -44.80
C ARG A 334 -13.69 -0.86 -44.18
N ILE A 335 -12.64 -1.60 -43.80
CA ILE A 335 -11.40 -1.05 -43.26
C ILE A 335 -10.44 -0.69 -44.42
N PRO A 336 -9.96 0.57 -44.53
CA PRO A 336 -8.98 0.97 -45.55
C PRO A 336 -7.68 0.15 -45.47
N LEU A 337 -7.02 -0.12 -46.60
CA LEU A 337 -5.77 -0.89 -46.62
C LEU A 337 -4.57 -0.14 -46.02
N ARG A 338 -4.53 1.19 -46.16
CA ARG A 338 -3.42 2.03 -45.66
C ARG A 338 -3.64 2.36 -44.18
N PRO A 339 -2.68 2.07 -43.28
CA PRO A 339 -2.82 2.32 -41.84
C PRO A 339 -3.20 3.77 -41.50
N GLU A 340 -2.62 4.76 -42.16
CA GLU A 340 -2.91 6.18 -41.94
C GLU A 340 -4.38 6.55 -42.26
N HIS A 341 -5.04 5.79 -43.12
CA HIS A 341 -6.47 5.99 -43.42
C HIS A 341 -7.40 5.22 -42.47
N GLN A 342 -6.86 4.31 -41.64
CA GLN A 342 -7.63 3.57 -40.64
C GLN A 342 -7.81 4.35 -39.34
N ILE A 343 -7.18 5.51 -39.18
CA ILE A 343 -7.08 6.22 -37.90
C ILE A 343 -8.45 6.51 -37.30
N GLY A 344 -9.37 7.12 -38.06
CA GLY A 344 -10.71 7.41 -37.55
C GLY A 344 -11.61 6.18 -37.42
N TYR A 345 -11.24 5.01 -37.95
CA TYR A 345 -11.91 3.75 -37.63
C TYR A 345 -11.58 3.29 -36.20
N TYR A 346 -10.37 3.56 -35.73
CA TYR A 346 -9.89 3.17 -34.40
C TYR A 346 -9.87 4.32 -33.39
N CYS A 347 -10.44 5.50 -33.70
CA CYS A 347 -10.42 6.67 -32.82
C CYS A 347 -11.82 7.16 -32.44
N ILE A 348 -12.00 7.63 -31.20
CA ILE A 348 -13.26 8.23 -30.73
C ILE A 348 -13.28 9.77 -30.78
N ASP A 349 -12.15 10.42 -31.06
CA ASP A 349 -12.06 11.88 -31.12
C ASP A 349 -11.18 12.38 -32.28
N SER A 350 -11.17 13.70 -32.51
CA SER A 350 -10.30 14.36 -33.50
C SER A 350 -9.10 15.08 -32.85
N THR A 351 -8.86 14.88 -31.56
CA THR A 351 -7.91 15.67 -30.75
C THR A 351 -6.72 14.85 -30.25
N THR A 352 -6.74 13.54 -30.50
CA THR A 352 -5.68 12.61 -30.14
C THR A 352 -4.89 12.23 -31.40
N PRO A 353 -3.73 12.84 -31.66
CA PRO A 353 -2.94 12.53 -32.85
C PRO A 353 -2.11 11.26 -32.68
N LEU A 354 -1.69 10.66 -33.79
CA LEU A 354 -0.69 9.59 -33.83
C LEU A 354 0.60 10.09 -34.48
N HIS A 355 1.74 9.65 -33.93
CA HIS A 355 3.07 9.85 -34.53
C HIS A 355 3.97 8.68 -34.15
N ALA A 356 5.23 8.73 -34.59
CA ALA A 356 6.17 7.60 -34.50
C ALA A 356 6.34 6.99 -33.10
N ASN A 357 6.13 7.79 -32.05
CA ASN A 357 6.40 7.36 -30.68
C ASN A 357 5.15 7.08 -29.83
N ALA A 358 3.93 7.30 -30.34
CA ALA A 358 2.71 7.16 -29.55
C ALA A 358 2.51 5.72 -29.01
N TYR A 359 2.68 4.70 -29.87
CA TYR A 359 2.62 3.30 -29.45
C TYR A 359 3.72 2.93 -28.44
N LYS A 360 4.98 3.34 -28.70
CA LYS A 360 6.11 3.03 -27.81
C LYS A 360 5.91 3.61 -26.41
N ALA A 361 5.49 4.87 -26.33
CA ALA A 361 5.27 5.56 -25.06
C ALA A 361 4.07 4.98 -24.28
N SER A 362 2.96 4.71 -24.95
CA SER A 362 1.78 4.09 -24.32
C SER A 362 2.05 2.65 -23.87
N ARG A 363 2.83 1.87 -24.63
CA ARG A 363 3.25 0.53 -24.21
C ARG A 363 4.16 0.58 -22.97
N ALA A 364 5.02 1.58 -22.87
CA ALA A 364 5.85 1.83 -21.69
C ALA A 364 5.03 2.29 -20.47
N ALA A 365 3.97 3.08 -20.67
CA ALA A 365 2.99 3.41 -19.64
C ALA A 365 2.31 2.13 -19.07
N VAL A 366 1.89 1.21 -19.94
CA VAL A 366 1.33 -0.09 -19.51
C VAL A 366 2.35 -0.92 -18.72
N ASN A 367 3.61 -0.96 -19.16
CA ASN A 367 4.68 -1.65 -18.42
C ASN A 367 4.89 -1.06 -17.01
N CYS A 368 4.80 0.26 -16.90
CA CYS A 368 4.89 0.97 -15.63
C CYS A 368 3.73 0.57 -14.70
N ALA A 369 2.48 0.60 -15.20
CA ALA A 369 1.30 0.19 -14.44
C ALA A 369 1.35 -1.28 -14.01
N LEU A 370 1.74 -2.21 -14.88
CA LEU A 370 1.92 -3.62 -14.55
C LEU A 370 3.04 -3.85 -13.52
N THR A 371 4.12 -3.08 -13.60
CA THR A 371 5.21 -3.16 -12.61
C THR A 371 4.73 -2.71 -11.23
N ALA A 372 3.96 -1.63 -11.16
CA ALA A 372 3.36 -1.14 -9.92
C ALA A 372 2.29 -2.12 -9.39
N ALA A 373 1.43 -2.65 -10.25
CA ALA A 373 0.46 -3.69 -9.92
C ALA A 373 1.14 -4.92 -9.31
N ASN A 374 2.28 -5.33 -9.87
CA ASN A 374 3.06 -6.44 -9.34
C ASN A 374 3.65 -6.14 -7.95
N GLN A 375 3.96 -4.89 -7.59
CA GLN A 375 4.35 -4.54 -6.22
C GLN A 375 3.19 -4.76 -5.25
N VAL A 376 1.99 -4.29 -5.61
CA VAL A 376 0.77 -4.44 -4.81
C VAL A 376 0.43 -5.91 -4.61
N LEU A 377 0.43 -6.69 -5.71
CA LEU A 377 0.25 -8.14 -5.67
C LEU A 377 1.24 -8.83 -4.72
N ASN A 378 2.50 -8.38 -4.71
CA ASN A 378 3.57 -8.94 -3.88
C ASN A 378 3.62 -8.41 -2.44
N GLY A 379 2.55 -7.75 -1.98
CA GLY A 379 2.33 -7.37 -0.58
C GLY A 379 2.76 -5.95 -0.22
N ARG A 380 3.11 -5.10 -1.19
CA ARG A 380 3.24 -3.66 -0.94
C ARG A 380 1.83 -3.06 -0.83
N GLN A 381 1.60 -2.20 0.17
CA GLN A 381 0.26 -1.64 0.36
C GLN A 381 -0.14 -0.68 -0.78
N MET A 382 0.79 0.17 -1.22
CA MET A 382 0.52 1.21 -2.21
C MET A 382 1.64 1.26 -3.24
N ALA A 383 1.27 1.36 -4.52
CA ALA A 383 2.18 1.64 -5.60
C ALA A 383 1.58 2.69 -6.53
N TYR A 384 2.40 3.62 -7.00
CA TYR A 384 2.04 4.67 -7.93
C TYR A 384 2.79 4.47 -9.25
N ALA A 385 2.02 4.26 -10.32
CA ALA A 385 2.49 4.29 -11.69
C ALA A 385 2.32 5.72 -12.23
N LEU A 386 3.41 6.48 -12.20
CA LEU A 386 3.49 7.78 -12.84
C LEU A 386 3.71 7.56 -14.35
N VAL A 387 2.60 7.49 -15.08
CA VAL A 387 2.56 7.18 -16.50
C VAL A 387 2.30 8.42 -17.36
N ARG A 388 2.75 8.35 -18.61
CA ARG A 388 2.40 9.27 -19.70
C ARG A 388 2.71 8.62 -21.06
N PRO A 389 1.79 8.55 -22.02
CA PRO A 389 0.43 9.12 -22.02
C PRO A 389 -0.53 8.46 -21.01
N PRO A 390 -1.68 9.12 -20.69
CA PRO A 390 -2.76 8.53 -19.89
C PRO A 390 -3.43 7.36 -20.64
N GLY A 391 -4.40 6.70 -20.00
CA GLY A 391 -5.01 5.47 -20.52
C GLY A 391 -6.52 5.34 -20.42
N HIS A 392 -7.21 6.05 -19.53
CA HIS A 392 -8.60 5.72 -19.18
C HIS A 392 -9.65 5.87 -20.30
N HIS A 393 -9.37 6.63 -21.35
CA HIS A 393 -10.23 6.79 -22.52
C HIS A 393 -9.98 5.73 -23.63
N ALA A 394 -8.91 4.94 -23.52
CA ALA A 394 -8.65 3.86 -24.48
C ALA A 394 -9.60 2.69 -24.21
N GLU A 395 -10.52 2.46 -25.14
CA GLU A 395 -11.50 1.37 -25.12
C GLU A 395 -10.89 0.08 -25.66
N ARG A 396 -11.66 -1.02 -25.66
CA ARG A 396 -11.17 -2.30 -26.19
C ARG A 396 -10.69 -2.22 -27.65
N LYS A 397 -11.33 -1.38 -28.46
CA LYS A 397 -11.03 -1.25 -29.89
C LYS A 397 -10.61 0.16 -30.32
N TYR A 398 -10.63 1.13 -29.42
CA TYR A 398 -10.51 2.53 -29.81
C TYR A 398 -9.57 3.32 -28.91
N PHE A 399 -8.84 4.27 -29.49
CA PHE A 399 -8.05 5.26 -28.78
C PHE A 399 -8.75 6.63 -28.79
N GLY A 400 -8.36 7.54 -27.89
CA GLY A 400 -8.93 8.89 -27.78
C GLY A 400 -8.63 9.52 -26.42
N GLY A 401 -9.00 10.77 -26.21
CA GLY A 401 -8.73 11.56 -25.00
C GLY A 401 -7.26 11.56 -24.57
N PHE A 402 -6.34 11.68 -25.52
CA PHE A 402 -4.89 11.53 -25.32
C PHE A 402 -4.41 10.11 -24.94
N CYS A 403 -5.32 9.14 -24.87
CA CYS A 403 -5.07 7.76 -24.44
C CYS A 403 -4.98 6.81 -25.63
N TYR A 404 -3.95 5.95 -25.65
CA TYR A 404 -3.76 4.94 -26.71
C TYR A 404 -3.92 3.50 -26.21
N LEU A 405 -3.42 3.22 -25.00
CA LEU A 405 -3.57 1.93 -24.33
C LEU A 405 -4.00 2.17 -22.89
N ASN A 406 -4.98 1.40 -22.42
CA ASN A 406 -5.57 1.58 -21.10
C ASN A 406 -4.71 0.94 -19.99
N SER A 407 -3.85 1.75 -19.38
CA SER A 407 -2.94 1.30 -18.31
C SER A 407 -3.68 0.79 -17.07
N ASN A 408 -4.79 1.43 -16.68
CA ASN A 408 -5.63 0.96 -15.57
C ASN A 408 -6.24 -0.40 -15.86
N ALA A 409 -6.87 -0.55 -17.04
CA ALA A 409 -7.57 -1.76 -17.39
C ALA A 409 -6.62 -2.96 -17.54
N VAL A 410 -5.44 -2.78 -18.15
CA VAL A 410 -4.44 -3.85 -18.23
C VAL A 410 -3.94 -4.28 -16.84
N ALA A 411 -3.69 -3.33 -15.94
CA ALA A 411 -3.29 -3.64 -14.58
C ALA A 411 -4.42 -4.29 -13.76
N ALA A 412 -5.66 -3.82 -13.90
CA ALA A 412 -6.84 -4.39 -13.24
C ALA A 412 -7.12 -5.81 -13.74
N ASN A 413 -7.03 -6.05 -15.05
CA ASN A 413 -7.19 -7.39 -15.62
C ASN A 413 -6.11 -8.36 -15.08
N TYR A 414 -4.86 -7.91 -14.99
CA TYR A 414 -3.78 -8.69 -14.36
C TYR A 414 -4.08 -9.05 -12.90
N LEU A 415 -4.57 -8.10 -12.11
CA LEU A 415 -4.92 -8.31 -10.69
C LEU A 415 -6.18 -9.16 -10.51
N SER A 416 -7.16 -9.04 -11.40
CA SER A 416 -8.46 -9.75 -11.34
C SER A 416 -8.31 -11.27 -11.32
N LYS A 417 -7.25 -11.79 -11.96
CA LYS A 417 -6.85 -13.21 -11.93
C LYS A 417 -6.47 -13.72 -10.53
N LYS A 418 -6.34 -12.84 -9.54
CA LYS A 418 -5.90 -13.13 -8.16
C LYS A 418 -6.91 -12.69 -7.09
N GLY A 419 -7.99 -12.02 -7.50
CA GLY A 419 -9.03 -11.52 -6.60
C GLY A 419 -9.80 -10.38 -7.24
N LYS A 420 -11.00 -10.08 -6.73
CA LYS A 420 -11.87 -9.01 -7.24
C LYS A 420 -11.14 -7.66 -7.24
N VAL A 421 -11.36 -6.84 -8.26
CA VAL A 421 -10.75 -5.52 -8.40
C VAL A 421 -11.82 -4.45 -8.47
N ALA A 422 -11.68 -3.36 -7.72
CA ALA A 422 -12.43 -2.14 -7.99
C ALA A 422 -11.51 -1.14 -8.69
N ILE A 423 -11.97 -0.55 -9.79
CA ILE A 423 -11.35 0.61 -10.41
C ILE A 423 -12.18 1.83 -10.03
N LEU A 424 -11.55 2.79 -9.37
CA LEU A 424 -12.13 4.09 -9.06
C LEU A 424 -11.43 5.16 -9.89
N ASP A 425 -12.16 5.73 -10.82
CA ASP A 425 -11.72 6.86 -11.63
C ASP A 425 -12.13 8.18 -10.98
N ILE A 426 -11.12 8.97 -10.61
CA ILE A 426 -11.25 10.30 -10.00
C ILE A 426 -10.64 11.38 -10.90
N ASP A 427 -10.41 11.07 -12.17
CA ASP A 427 -10.21 12.06 -13.21
C ASP A 427 -11.48 12.89 -13.45
N TYR A 428 -11.32 14.14 -13.89
CA TYR A 428 -12.47 14.99 -14.19
C TYR A 428 -13.35 14.39 -15.30
N HIS A 429 -12.79 13.65 -16.24
CA HIS A 429 -13.49 13.04 -17.36
C HIS A 429 -13.91 11.61 -17.05
N HIS A 430 -14.99 11.16 -17.70
CA HIS A 430 -15.44 9.78 -17.58
C HIS A 430 -14.40 8.82 -18.15
N GLY A 431 -14.01 7.82 -17.37
CA GLY A 431 -13.13 6.73 -17.80
C GLY A 431 -13.83 5.73 -18.73
N ASN A 432 -14.39 6.19 -19.85
CA ASN A 432 -15.19 5.39 -20.79
C ASN A 432 -14.49 4.13 -21.28
N GLY A 433 -13.16 4.16 -21.44
CA GLY A 433 -12.38 2.99 -21.84
C GLY A 433 -12.43 1.87 -20.80
N GLN A 434 -12.32 2.22 -19.52
CA GLN A 434 -12.43 1.24 -18.44
C GLN A 434 -13.84 0.64 -18.40
N GLN A 435 -14.86 1.49 -18.47
CA GLN A 435 -16.26 1.06 -18.54
C GLN A 435 -16.48 0.10 -19.72
N ASN A 436 -16.06 0.47 -20.93
CA ASN A 436 -16.19 -0.35 -22.14
C ASN A 436 -15.58 -1.75 -21.97
N ILE A 437 -14.36 -1.82 -21.42
CA ILE A 437 -13.60 -3.07 -21.29
C ILE A 437 -14.25 -4.04 -20.30
N PHE A 438 -14.83 -3.53 -19.20
CA PHE A 438 -15.38 -4.37 -18.12
C PHE A 438 -16.91 -4.39 -18.07
N TYR A 439 -17.60 -3.79 -19.03
CA TYR A 439 -19.06 -3.57 -18.98
C TYR A 439 -19.89 -4.85 -18.78
N GLU A 440 -19.39 -5.98 -19.28
CA GLU A 440 -20.05 -7.29 -19.18
C GLU A 440 -19.43 -8.22 -18.12
N ARG A 441 -18.60 -7.69 -17.20
CA ARG A 441 -17.84 -8.44 -16.19
C ARG A 441 -18.23 -8.06 -14.76
N ASN A 442 -18.16 -9.03 -13.84
CA ASN A 442 -18.43 -8.83 -12.41
C ASN A 442 -17.24 -9.07 -11.48
N ASP A 443 -16.10 -9.49 -12.03
CA ASP A 443 -14.84 -9.65 -11.30
C ASP A 443 -14.08 -8.32 -11.16
N VAL A 444 -14.46 -7.32 -11.98
CA VAL A 444 -13.97 -5.95 -11.93
C VAL A 444 -15.15 -4.98 -11.81
N LEU A 445 -15.19 -4.19 -10.75
CA LEU A 445 -16.14 -3.09 -10.56
C LEU A 445 -15.53 -1.80 -11.12
N THR A 446 -16.23 -1.10 -12.01
CA THR A 446 -15.83 0.22 -12.53
C THR A 446 -16.69 1.31 -11.90
N ILE A 447 -16.04 2.31 -11.28
CA ILE A 447 -16.69 3.49 -10.72
C ILE A 447 -15.99 4.73 -11.26
N SER A 448 -16.74 5.73 -11.73
CA SER A 448 -16.16 7.00 -12.19
C SER A 448 -16.94 8.20 -11.66
N ILE A 449 -16.23 9.17 -11.09
CA ILE A 449 -16.77 10.46 -10.65
C ILE A 449 -16.26 11.52 -11.61
N HIS A 450 -17.12 12.08 -12.45
CA HIS A 450 -16.71 12.91 -13.58
C HIS A 450 -17.70 14.05 -13.84
N GLY A 451 -17.29 15.01 -14.68
CA GLY A 451 -18.19 16.03 -15.21
C GLY A 451 -19.29 15.40 -16.05
N ASP A 452 -20.53 15.88 -15.90
CA ASP A 452 -21.69 15.36 -16.63
C ASP A 452 -21.43 15.35 -18.15
N PRO A 453 -21.59 14.19 -18.84
CA PRO A 453 -21.32 14.07 -20.27
C PRO A 453 -22.13 15.05 -21.14
N VAL A 454 -23.26 15.58 -20.65
CA VAL A 454 -24.02 16.63 -21.36
C VAL A 454 -23.14 17.84 -21.72
N TYR A 455 -22.09 18.12 -20.93
CA TYR A 455 -21.17 19.24 -21.21
C TYR A 455 -19.68 18.89 -21.18
N ALA A 456 -19.30 17.69 -20.74
CA ALA A 456 -17.92 17.26 -20.62
C ALA A 456 -17.61 16.08 -21.55
N TYR A 457 -16.37 16.02 -22.04
CA TYR A 457 -15.87 14.84 -22.76
C TYR A 457 -16.00 13.58 -21.88
N PRO A 458 -16.45 12.42 -22.41
CA PRO A 458 -16.56 12.04 -23.82
C PRO A 458 -17.95 12.22 -24.45
N ASN A 459 -18.86 12.94 -23.80
CA ASN A 459 -20.20 13.31 -24.29
C ASN A 459 -21.24 12.21 -24.52
N PHE A 460 -20.82 11.01 -24.92
CA PHE A 460 -21.72 9.93 -25.34
C PHE A 460 -21.85 8.80 -24.32
N THR A 461 -21.01 8.79 -23.29
CA THR A 461 -21.01 7.80 -22.21
C THR A 461 -20.70 8.49 -20.88
N GLY A 462 -20.96 7.81 -19.77
CA GLY A 462 -20.79 8.34 -18.41
C GLY A 462 -22.12 8.75 -17.78
N PHE A 463 -23.25 8.44 -18.42
CA PHE A 463 -24.55 8.72 -17.84
C PHE A 463 -24.83 7.75 -16.68
N ALA A 464 -25.62 8.21 -15.71
CA ALA A 464 -25.88 7.46 -14.48
C ALA A 464 -26.71 6.18 -14.67
N ASP A 465 -27.40 6.05 -15.81
CA ASP A 465 -28.21 4.89 -16.21
C ASP A 465 -27.39 3.76 -16.85
N GLU A 466 -26.09 3.98 -17.09
CA GLU A 466 -25.18 2.97 -17.61
C GLU A 466 -24.64 2.09 -16.46
N THR A 467 -25.35 1.02 -16.11
CA THR A 467 -25.07 0.20 -14.91
C THR A 467 -24.32 -1.11 -15.17
N GLY A 468 -23.91 -1.36 -16.41
CA GLY A 468 -23.31 -2.61 -16.87
C GLY A 468 -24.24 -3.35 -17.83
N LYS A 469 -23.89 -4.59 -18.17
CA LYS A 469 -24.72 -5.45 -19.02
C LYS A 469 -24.42 -6.92 -18.76
N GLY A 470 -25.43 -7.78 -18.88
CA GLY A 470 -25.24 -9.22 -18.73
C GLY A 470 -24.73 -9.56 -17.33
N GLU A 471 -23.63 -10.32 -17.24
CA GLU A 471 -23.01 -10.65 -15.94
C GLU A 471 -22.47 -9.41 -15.21
N GLY A 472 -22.15 -8.34 -15.93
CA GLY A 472 -21.66 -7.08 -15.38
C GLY A 472 -22.76 -6.12 -14.90
N GLU A 473 -24.03 -6.49 -14.98
CA GLU A 473 -25.14 -5.65 -14.49
C GLU A 473 -24.96 -5.32 -12.99
N GLY A 474 -24.97 -4.03 -12.66
CA GLY A 474 -24.71 -3.52 -11.31
C GLY A 474 -23.22 -3.41 -10.95
N PHE A 475 -22.29 -3.73 -11.85
CA PHE A 475 -20.83 -3.62 -11.66
C PHE A 475 -20.20 -2.44 -12.42
N ASN A 476 -21.01 -1.54 -12.97
CA ASN A 476 -20.60 -0.19 -13.37
C ASN A 476 -21.37 0.87 -12.58
N LEU A 477 -20.69 1.92 -12.13
CA LEU A 477 -21.31 3.07 -11.46
C LEU A 477 -20.71 4.38 -11.97
N ASN A 478 -21.53 5.14 -12.69
CA ASN A 478 -21.20 6.51 -13.09
C ASN A 478 -21.81 7.51 -12.11
N ILE A 479 -21.01 8.49 -11.70
CA ILE A 479 -21.43 9.58 -10.81
C ILE A 479 -21.15 10.91 -11.54
N PRO A 480 -21.99 11.29 -12.52
CA PRO A 480 -21.85 12.55 -13.23
C PRO A 480 -22.19 13.74 -12.31
N LEU A 481 -21.33 14.75 -12.28
CA LEU A 481 -21.50 15.97 -11.49
C LEU A 481 -21.57 17.20 -12.38
N LYS A 482 -22.24 18.25 -11.89
CA LYS A 482 -22.42 19.52 -12.62
C LYS A 482 -21.16 20.40 -12.66
N LYS A 483 -21.19 21.42 -13.54
CA LYS A 483 -20.17 22.48 -13.60
C LYS A 483 -20.03 23.20 -12.26
N GLY A 484 -18.83 23.64 -11.93
CA GLY A 484 -18.57 24.38 -10.68
C GLY A 484 -18.74 23.54 -9.42
N THR A 485 -18.61 22.21 -9.50
CA THR A 485 -18.58 21.35 -8.32
C THR A 485 -17.43 21.75 -7.39
N ASP A 486 -17.75 21.95 -6.12
CA ASP A 486 -16.80 22.26 -5.05
C ASP A 486 -16.31 20.99 -4.35
N GLY A 487 -15.26 21.11 -3.54
CA GLY A 487 -14.70 19.96 -2.81
C GLY A 487 -15.70 19.28 -1.86
N LYS A 488 -16.66 20.02 -1.30
CA LYS A 488 -17.71 19.45 -0.43
C LYS A 488 -18.66 18.54 -1.21
N THR A 489 -19.12 19.00 -2.37
CA THR A 489 -20.02 18.24 -3.25
C THR A 489 -19.29 17.03 -3.83
N TYR A 490 -18.05 17.22 -4.30
CA TYR A 490 -17.19 16.13 -4.76
C TYR A 490 -17.03 15.04 -3.69
N ARG A 491 -16.77 15.41 -2.43
CA ARG A 491 -16.63 14.42 -1.34
C ARG A 491 -17.90 13.65 -1.03
N LYS A 492 -19.10 14.17 -1.35
CA LYS A 492 -20.34 13.40 -1.25
C LYS A 492 -20.38 12.30 -2.31
N ALA A 493 -20.00 12.62 -3.55
CA ALA A 493 -19.86 11.64 -4.62
C ALA A 493 -18.79 10.58 -4.30
N LEU A 494 -17.65 11.00 -3.75
CA LEU A 494 -16.61 10.10 -3.27
C LEU A 494 -17.11 9.16 -2.16
N GLY A 495 -18.01 9.64 -1.29
CA GLY A 495 -18.70 8.80 -0.31
C GLY A 495 -19.51 7.67 -0.95
N LEU A 496 -20.32 7.97 -1.97
CA LEU A 496 -21.10 6.96 -2.70
C LEU A 496 -20.20 5.92 -3.38
N ALA A 497 -19.08 6.37 -3.97
CA ALA A 497 -18.09 5.48 -4.55
C ALA A 497 -17.45 4.56 -3.50
N ILE A 498 -17.06 5.11 -2.34
CA ILE A 498 -16.49 4.34 -1.22
C ILE A 498 -17.48 3.29 -0.72
N ASP A 499 -18.76 3.65 -0.55
CA ASP A 499 -19.80 2.72 -0.11
C ASP A 499 -19.98 1.57 -1.12
N LYS A 500 -19.98 1.87 -2.42
CA LYS A 500 -20.06 0.86 -3.49
C LYS A 500 -18.84 -0.07 -3.48
N ILE A 501 -17.63 0.47 -3.29
CA ILE A 501 -16.39 -0.32 -3.18
C ILE A 501 -16.46 -1.26 -1.97
N GLN A 502 -16.89 -0.76 -0.81
CA GLN A 502 -17.02 -1.58 0.39
C GLN A 502 -18.04 -2.71 0.21
N ALA A 503 -19.19 -2.40 -0.39
CA ALA A 503 -20.22 -3.40 -0.68
C ALA A 503 -19.74 -4.49 -1.66
N PHE A 504 -18.90 -4.13 -2.63
CA PHE A 504 -18.33 -5.09 -3.59
C PHE A 504 -17.27 -6.02 -2.96
N GLY A 505 -16.58 -5.55 -1.92
CA GLY A 505 -15.54 -6.31 -1.20
C GLY A 505 -14.35 -6.72 -2.08
N PRO A 506 -13.71 -5.80 -2.82
CA PRO A 506 -12.58 -6.13 -3.68
C PRO A 506 -11.34 -6.53 -2.86
N THR A 507 -10.47 -7.31 -3.49
CA THR A 507 -9.12 -7.62 -2.99
C THR A 507 -8.13 -6.50 -3.32
N TYR A 508 -8.30 -5.84 -4.46
CA TYR A 508 -7.41 -4.78 -4.92
C TYR A 508 -8.22 -3.54 -5.34
N LEU A 509 -7.66 -2.36 -5.07
CA LEU A 509 -8.15 -1.09 -5.58
C LEU A 509 -7.19 -0.56 -6.64
N VAL A 510 -7.73 -0.14 -7.78
CA VAL A 510 -7.02 0.65 -8.79
C VAL A 510 -7.63 2.04 -8.79
N ILE A 511 -6.81 3.08 -8.63
CA ILE A 511 -7.23 4.48 -8.69
C ILE A 511 -6.67 5.08 -9.97
N ALA A 512 -7.55 5.43 -10.90
CA ALA A 512 -7.22 6.29 -12.03
C ALA A 512 -7.20 7.74 -11.51
N LEU A 513 -5.99 8.27 -11.28
CA LEU A 513 -5.76 9.56 -10.64
C LEU A 513 -5.60 10.66 -11.68
N GLY A 514 -6.69 11.37 -11.97
CA GLY A 514 -6.63 12.67 -12.63
C GLY A 514 -6.51 13.81 -11.62
N LEU A 515 -5.82 14.87 -12.03
CA LEU A 515 -5.59 16.07 -11.21
C LEU A 515 -6.22 17.34 -11.83
N ASP A 516 -7.00 17.16 -12.90
CA ASP A 516 -7.79 18.17 -13.62
C ASP A 516 -9.12 18.51 -12.97
N THR A 517 -9.48 17.83 -11.89
CA THR A 517 -10.55 18.25 -10.98
C THR A 517 -10.21 19.54 -10.22
N ALA A 518 -8.94 19.96 -10.27
CA ALA A 518 -8.41 21.13 -9.57
C ALA A 518 -8.93 22.46 -10.12
N GLN A 519 -9.03 23.45 -9.22
CA GLN A 519 -9.45 24.80 -9.58
C GLN A 519 -8.53 25.43 -10.64
N GLY A 520 -9.14 25.82 -11.76
CA GLY A 520 -8.46 26.51 -12.86
C GLY A 520 -7.60 25.59 -13.72
N ASP A 521 -7.81 24.27 -13.66
CA ASP A 521 -7.32 23.39 -14.72
C ASP A 521 -8.01 23.73 -16.05
N PRO A 522 -7.26 23.79 -17.18
CA PRO A 522 -7.85 24.18 -18.47
C PRO A 522 -8.84 23.17 -19.05
N THR A 523 -8.87 21.94 -18.54
CA THR A 523 -9.78 20.88 -19.03
C THR A 523 -10.99 20.64 -18.13
N GLY A 524 -10.96 21.19 -16.90
CA GLY A 524 -11.98 20.99 -15.89
C GLY A 524 -12.79 22.26 -15.57
N THR A 525 -13.98 22.09 -15.00
CA THR A 525 -14.84 23.21 -14.54
C THR A 525 -15.04 23.23 -13.02
N TRP A 526 -14.33 22.38 -12.29
CA TRP A 526 -14.47 22.22 -10.85
C TRP A 526 -13.51 23.09 -10.06
N MET A 527 -13.74 23.17 -8.76
CA MET A 527 -13.06 24.11 -7.87
C MET A 527 -12.34 23.40 -6.71
N LEU A 528 -11.76 22.22 -6.95
CA LEU A 528 -10.99 21.54 -5.89
C LEU A 528 -9.69 22.28 -5.62
N SER A 529 -9.46 22.58 -4.34
CA SER A 529 -8.22 23.10 -3.81
C SER A 529 -7.24 21.97 -3.48
N SER A 530 -5.95 22.29 -3.27
CA SER A 530 -4.96 21.30 -2.83
C SER A 530 -5.35 20.61 -1.51
N ASN A 531 -6.09 21.28 -0.61
CA ASN A 531 -6.59 20.67 0.62
C ASN A 531 -7.67 19.62 0.36
N ASP A 532 -8.49 19.79 -0.69
CA ASP A 532 -9.47 18.78 -1.08
C ASP A 532 -8.79 17.48 -1.52
N PHE A 533 -7.64 17.56 -2.19
CA PHE A 533 -6.84 16.37 -2.54
C PHE A 533 -6.32 15.63 -1.30
N VAL A 534 -5.88 16.33 -0.24
CA VAL A 534 -5.52 15.70 1.05
C VAL A 534 -6.70 14.92 1.62
N GLU A 535 -7.86 15.56 1.70
CA GLU A 535 -9.04 14.96 2.31
C GLU A 535 -9.58 13.78 1.48
N ASN A 536 -9.48 13.86 0.16
CA ASN A 536 -9.83 12.75 -0.74
C ASN A 536 -8.88 11.55 -0.52
N GLY A 537 -7.56 11.81 -0.47
CA GLY A 537 -6.55 10.77 -0.18
C GLY A 537 -6.81 10.10 1.16
N LYS A 538 -7.04 10.88 2.23
CA LYS A 538 -7.36 10.34 3.57
C LYS A 538 -8.59 9.45 3.55
N ARG A 539 -9.67 9.85 2.89
CA ARG A 539 -10.91 9.06 2.83
C ARG A 539 -10.68 7.72 2.13
N LEU A 540 -9.97 7.73 1.02
CA LEU A 540 -9.62 6.52 0.27
C LEU A 540 -8.71 5.59 1.06
N ALA A 541 -7.80 6.14 1.87
CA ALA A 541 -6.93 5.34 2.74
C ALA A 541 -7.72 4.44 3.72
N HIS A 542 -8.88 4.89 4.20
CA HIS A 542 -9.72 4.14 5.14
C HIS A 542 -10.38 2.89 4.54
N LEU A 543 -10.35 2.72 3.22
CA LEU A 543 -10.74 1.46 2.58
C LEU A 543 -9.81 0.32 3.01
N ASN A 544 -8.58 0.63 3.44
CA ASN A 544 -7.56 -0.33 3.87
C ASN A 544 -7.24 -1.42 2.82
N LEU A 545 -7.39 -1.10 1.54
CA LEU A 545 -7.15 -2.01 0.42
C LEU A 545 -5.73 -1.87 -0.13
N PRO A 546 -5.09 -2.97 -0.57
CA PRO A 546 -3.92 -2.89 -1.44
C PRO A 546 -4.26 -2.07 -2.69
N THR A 547 -3.60 -0.93 -2.87
CA THR A 547 -4.00 0.11 -3.82
C THR A 547 -2.92 0.38 -4.85
N LEU A 548 -3.28 0.21 -6.13
CA LEU A 548 -2.53 0.72 -7.27
C LEU A 548 -3.09 2.10 -7.65
N ILE A 549 -2.23 3.10 -7.80
CA ILE A 549 -2.58 4.41 -8.32
C ILE A 549 -1.92 4.55 -9.69
N VAL A 550 -2.67 4.98 -10.69
CA VAL A 550 -2.18 5.21 -12.06
C VAL A 550 -2.49 6.64 -12.44
N GLN A 551 -1.49 7.38 -12.94
CA GLN A 551 -1.68 8.77 -13.34
C GLN A 551 -2.52 8.89 -14.62
N GLU A 552 -3.58 9.72 -14.59
CA GLU A 552 -4.38 10.10 -15.76
C GLU A 552 -4.15 11.58 -16.12
N GLY A 553 -5.19 12.41 -16.13
CA GLY A 553 -5.19 13.82 -16.54
C GLY A 553 -4.60 14.80 -15.54
N GLY A 554 -4.93 16.09 -15.70
CA GLY A 554 -4.33 17.23 -15.00
C GLY A 554 -3.27 17.96 -15.81
N TYR A 555 -3.53 19.23 -16.13
CA TYR A 555 -2.83 19.99 -17.17
C TYR A 555 -2.40 21.39 -16.70
N LYS A 556 -2.84 21.83 -15.52
CA LYS A 556 -2.31 23.04 -14.86
C LYS A 556 -0.93 22.79 -14.25
N ASN A 557 0.11 22.77 -15.09
CA ASN A 557 1.48 22.40 -14.73
C ASN A 557 2.08 23.10 -13.49
N ARG A 558 1.61 24.31 -13.15
CA ARG A 558 2.05 25.08 -11.97
C ARG A 558 1.62 24.42 -10.65
N ASP A 559 0.42 23.85 -10.63
CA ASP A 559 -0.21 23.33 -9.40
C ASP A 559 -0.31 21.79 -9.43
N LEU A 560 -0.15 21.17 -10.60
CA LEU A 560 -0.26 19.72 -10.83
C LEU A 560 0.51 18.89 -9.79
N GLY A 561 1.80 19.16 -9.63
CA GLY A 561 2.62 18.44 -8.66
C GLY A 561 2.20 18.71 -7.21
N ILE A 562 1.71 19.91 -6.91
CA ILE A 562 1.26 20.28 -5.56
C ILE A 562 0.04 19.43 -5.22
N ASN A 563 -0.93 19.32 -6.12
CA ASN A 563 -2.12 18.49 -5.92
C ASN A 563 -1.77 17.01 -5.80
N ALA A 564 -0.85 16.50 -6.62
CA ALA A 564 -0.32 15.14 -6.50
C ALA A 564 0.28 14.88 -5.10
N ARG A 565 1.18 15.75 -4.64
CA ARG A 565 1.81 15.64 -3.31
C ARG A 565 0.76 15.61 -2.20
N HIS A 566 -0.20 16.53 -2.22
CA HIS A 566 -1.25 16.61 -1.21
C HIS A 566 -2.15 15.37 -1.20
N PHE A 567 -2.52 14.84 -2.38
CA PHE A 567 -3.25 13.57 -2.48
C PHE A 567 -2.50 12.43 -1.80
N PHE A 568 -1.21 12.26 -2.12
CA PHE A 568 -0.40 11.18 -1.55
C PHE A 568 -0.04 11.38 -0.08
N GLU A 569 0.17 12.61 0.39
CA GLU A 569 0.30 12.91 1.82
C GLU A 569 -0.98 12.48 2.55
N GLY A 570 -2.15 12.88 2.05
CA GLY A 570 -3.44 12.46 2.63
C GLY A 570 -3.64 10.95 2.62
N LEU A 571 -3.35 10.29 1.50
CA LEU A 571 -3.46 8.83 1.36
C LEU A 571 -2.51 8.09 2.30
N TRP A 572 -1.26 8.52 2.39
CA TRP A 572 -0.24 7.90 3.24
C TRP A 572 -0.54 8.11 4.72
N GLU A 573 -0.88 9.35 5.11
CA GLU A 573 -1.23 9.68 6.49
C GLU A 573 -2.49 8.94 6.92
N GLY A 574 -3.56 8.95 6.11
CA GLY A 574 -4.81 8.27 6.47
C GLY A 574 -4.69 6.76 6.64
N TYR A 575 -3.65 6.12 6.09
CA TYR A 575 -3.41 4.68 6.26
C TYR A 575 -2.43 4.36 7.39
N TYR A 576 -1.35 5.14 7.53
CA TYR A 576 -0.25 4.82 8.44
C TYR A 576 -0.22 5.62 9.75
N ARG A 577 -1.00 6.71 9.86
CA ARG A 577 -1.10 7.56 11.05
C ARG A 577 -2.53 7.60 11.57
#